data_AF-A0AAV8BR42-F1
#
_entry.id   AF-A0AAV8BR42-F1
#
_cell.length_a   1.000
_cell.length_b   1.000
_cell.length_c   1.000
_cell.angle_alpha   90.00
_cell.angle_beta   90.00
_cell.angle_gamma   90.00
#
_symmetry.space_group_name_H-M   'P 1'
#
loop_
_entity.id
_entity.type
_entity.pdbx_description
1 polymer ?
#
loop_
_entity_poly.entity_id
_entity_poly.type
_entity_poly.pdbx_seq_one_letter_code
_entity_poly.pdbx_strand_id
1 'polypeptide(L)'
;MSINGWMQNSCVFFPTLFLITTPLCLNLAFAQIQYQYYACYSSTGNYSNNSTYSPNLKELFSSLSTESVAIQGFSKNTIGAKPDQTSGLVLCRGDINPSMCDQCLNSSIVDITNLCPQSKEALIYYDYCLLRYSIQNFLNSTNNTNLLFLDSTLNVTGGRFSGWDSSNNTVKTYFNTVVNTLLSSVSDQAAYSSRKRFGTGVINITESLPVIYGLSQCTPDFSNDTCRACLQDLIDQMLQWFDGRQGGWILGVRCNLRYEIYTFFDGNPDIQLVTTSGTAVPNPSASDDKQTQPPSNTSKGGKNRLFIIIISLASSLFILACFIIFLWVRKLRYSETEDSQEESMLAISDETLNLWSRSSNFPLFNFNQIADATNNFSSDNKLGEGGFGPVYKGVLQDGLEIAVKRLSTYSGQGLIEFKNEIELIAKLQHRNLVRLLGWCIQGEEKVLVYEFMPNKSLDFFIFDKTREALLNWEKRFEIIEGIAQGLLYLHKHSRLRIIHRDLKASNVLLDSEMSPKISDFGLARIFGPKELQANTNRVVGT
;
A
#
# COMPACT_ATOMS: atom_id res chain seq x y z
N MET A 1 52.29 51.51 28.91
CA MET A 1 52.52 52.11 30.25
C MET A 1 51.59 51.40 31.24
N SER A 2 51.94 51.33 32.52
CA SER A 2 51.12 50.71 33.60
C SER A 2 49.65 51.24 33.61
N ILE A 3 48.60 50.43 33.80
CA ILE A 3 48.22 49.52 34.92
C ILE A 3 47.55 50.27 36.09
N ASN A 4 46.48 49.66 36.63
CA ASN A 4 45.57 50.07 37.73
C ASN A 4 44.46 51.09 37.37
N GLY A 5 43.19 50.94 37.79
CA GLY A 5 42.46 49.75 38.28
C GLY A 5 41.54 49.96 39.50
N TRP A 6 40.49 49.11 39.62
CA TRP A 6 39.58 48.91 40.78
C TRP A 6 38.69 50.14 41.13
N MET A 7 37.43 50.07 41.63
CA MET A 7 36.38 49.05 41.87
C MET A 7 35.00 49.82 41.87
N GLN A 8 33.77 49.38 42.18
CA GLN A 8 33.10 48.17 42.73
C GLN A 8 31.57 48.22 42.35
N ASN A 9 30.73 47.26 42.80
CA ASN A 9 29.26 47.31 43.02
C ASN A 9 28.35 47.58 41.78
N SER A 10 27.57 46.60 41.27
CA SER A 10 26.23 46.14 41.74
C SER A 10 25.07 47.07 41.31
N CYS A 11 23.95 46.61 40.70
CA CYS A 11 23.40 45.25 40.53
C CYS A 11 22.49 45.07 39.27
N VAL A 12 22.72 43.96 38.52
CA VAL A 12 21.84 43.04 37.74
C VAL A 12 20.63 43.50 36.86
N PHE A 13 20.48 42.81 35.71
CA PHE A 13 19.36 42.73 34.72
C PHE A 13 19.06 44.02 33.90
N PHE A 14 18.95 44.00 32.56
CA PHE A 14 18.65 42.95 31.57
C PHE A 14 19.63 42.94 30.37
N PRO A 15 19.80 41.80 29.65
CA PRO A 15 20.60 41.74 28.42
C PRO A 15 19.75 41.94 27.14
N THR A 16 20.05 42.96 26.34
CA THR A 16 19.50 43.15 24.99
C THR A 16 20.56 43.66 24.00
N LEU A 17 20.50 43.18 22.75
CA LEU A 17 21.23 43.66 21.56
C LEU A 17 22.77 43.64 21.60
N PHE A 18 23.36 42.49 21.24
CA PHE A 18 24.59 42.31 20.44
C PHE A 18 24.73 40.78 20.18
N LEU A 19 25.04 40.25 19.00
CA LEU A 19 25.43 40.81 17.70
C LEU A 19 24.57 40.24 16.55
N ILE A 20 24.29 41.05 15.52
CA ILE A 20 23.83 40.55 14.22
C ILE A 20 25.06 40.47 13.30
N THR A 21 25.64 39.28 13.11
CA THR A 21 26.26 38.78 11.86
C THR A 21 27.00 37.45 12.11
N THR A 22 26.26 36.34 12.08
CA THR A 22 26.82 35.03 11.71
C THR A 22 26.02 34.52 10.52
N PRO A 23 26.65 34.05 9.42
CA PRO A 23 25.90 33.52 8.29
C PRO A 23 25.12 32.30 8.77
N LEU A 24 23.79 32.38 8.72
CA LEU A 24 22.94 31.24 9.00
C LEU A 24 23.10 30.27 7.81
N CYS A 25 24.03 29.32 7.94
CA CYS A 25 24.12 28.17 7.06
C CYS A 25 22.83 27.36 7.22
N LEU A 26 21.83 27.76 6.44
CA LEU A 26 20.67 26.94 6.10
C LEU A 26 21.20 25.68 5.43
N ASN A 27 21.46 24.67 6.25
CA ASN A 27 21.55 23.29 5.81
C ASN A 27 20.18 22.95 5.21
N LEU A 28 20.07 23.20 3.90
CA LEU A 28 19.02 22.66 3.06
C LEU A 28 19.13 21.14 3.14
N ALA A 29 18.42 20.56 4.10
CA ALA A 29 18.28 19.12 4.22
C ALA A 29 17.52 18.63 2.99
N PHE A 30 18.27 18.29 1.94
CA PHE A 30 17.74 17.70 0.72
C PHE A 30 16.91 16.49 1.12
N ALA A 31 15.64 16.47 0.69
CA ALA A 31 14.76 15.34 0.94
C ALA A 31 15.34 14.10 0.23
N GLN A 32 15.99 13.23 1.00
CA GLN A 32 16.57 11.99 0.50
C GLN A 32 15.46 11.09 -0.05
N ILE A 33 15.70 10.51 -1.22
CA ILE A 33 14.79 9.53 -1.83
C ILE A 33 14.93 8.25 -1.00
N GLN A 34 13.82 7.60 -0.64
CA GLN A 34 13.84 6.37 0.15
C GLN A 34 13.69 5.13 -0.75
N TYR A 35 14.43 4.06 -0.44
CA TYR A 35 14.26 2.76 -1.09
C TYR A 35 12.96 2.07 -0.65
N GLN A 36 12.40 1.26 -1.55
CA GLN A 36 11.26 0.39 -1.30
C GLN A 36 11.71 -0.97 -0.73
N TYR A 37 12.83 -1.50 -1.23
CA TYR A 37 13.36 -2.81 -0.83
C TYR A 37 14.87 -2.92 -1.08
N TYR A 38 15.58 -3.73 -0.31
CA TYR A 38 16.96 -4.13 -0.58
C TYR A 38 17.21 -5.59 -0.15
N ALA A 39 18.22 -6.23 -0.74
CA ALA A 39 18.68 -7.56 -0.35
C ALA A 39 20.19 -7.71 -0.52
N CYS A 40 20.84 -8.38 0.43
CA CYS A 40 22.26 -8.73 0.42
C CYS A 40 22.38 -10.26 0.34
N TYR A 41 23.05 -10.82 -0.68
CA TYR A 41 22.99 -12.26 -0.99
C TYR A 41 24.21 -13.02 -0.47
N SER A 42 24.10 -13.50 0.77
CA SER A 42 25.12 -14.27 1.50
C SER A 42 25.61 -15.55 0.79
N SER A 43 24.82 -16.10 -0.14
CA SER A 43 25.20 -17.28 -0.95
C SER A 43 26.42 -17.06 -1.86
N THR A 44 26.75 -15.81 -2.18
CA THR A 44 27.98 -15.44 -2.91
C THR A 44 29.19 -15.23 -1.98
N GLY A 45 28.97 -15.25 -0.66
CA GLY A 45 29.93 -14.91 0.38
C GLY A 45 30.26 -13.41 0.42
N ASN A 46 31.12 -13.04 1.36
CA ASN A 46 31.67 -11.68 1.43
C ASN A 46 33.01 -11.58 0.68
N TYR A 47 33.40 -10.36 0.33
CA TYR A 47 34.76 -10.05 -0.16
C TYR A 47 35.66 -9.60 0.99
N SER A 48 36.96 -9.90 0.88
CA SER A 48 37.95 -9.49 1.89
C SER A 48 38.55 -8.13 1.55
N ASN A 49 39.08 -7.42 2.56
CA ASN A 49 39.67 -6.09 2.37
C ASN A 49 40.90 -6.07 1.43
N ASN A 50 41.50 -7.24 1.15
CA ASN A 50 42.66 -7.39 0.27
C ASN A 50 42.28 -7.93 -1.14
N SER A 51 40.99 -8.16 -1.42
CA SER A 51 40.52 -8.61 -2.74
C SER A 51 40.45 -7.46 -3.74
N THR A 52 40.63 -7.74 -5.03
CA THR A 52 40.44 -6.72 -6.09
C THR A 52 38.96 -6.47 -6.37
N TYR A 53 38.05 -7.26 -5.79
CA TYR A 53 36.61 -7.06 -5.87
C TYR A 53 36.17 -5.68 -5.35
N SER A 54 36.77 -5.18 -4.26
CA SER A 54 36.37 -3.88 -3.71
C SER A 54 36.66 -2.67 -4.63
N PRO A 55 37.86 -2.55 -5.26
CA PRO A 55 38.05 -1.53 -6.30
C PRO A 55 37.20 -1.80 -7.55
N ASN A 56 37.07 -3.05 -8.02
CA ASN A 56 36.23 -3.38 -9.19
C ASN A 56 34.76 -2.95 -9.00
N LEU A 57 34.20 -3.13 -7.80
CA LEU A 57 32.84 -2.69 -7.45
C LEU A 57 32.69 -1.15 -7.45
N LYS A 58 33.69 -0.41 -6.98
CA LYS A 58 33.69 1.05 -6.99
C LYS A 58 33.81 1.62 -8.41
N GLU A 59 34.67 1.04 -9.22
CA GLU A 59 34.80 1.37 -10.65
C GLU A 59 33.50 1.05 -11.41
N LEU A 60 32.87 -0.10 -11.12
CA LEU A 60 31.58 -0.47 -11.68
C LEU A 60 30.49 0.55 -11.34
N PHE A 61 30.36 0.97 -10.08
CA PHE A 61 29.40 2.02 -9.69
C PHE A 61 29.66 3.35 -10.41
N SER A 62 30.93 3.73 -10.59
CA SER A 62 31.31 4.93 -11.34
C SER A 62 30.96 4.83 -12.83
N SER A 63 31.19 3.69 -13.47
CA SER A 63 30.82 3.42 -14.87
C SER A 63 29.31 3.45 -15.05
N LEU A 64 28.57 2.65 -14.25
CA LEU A 64 27.11 2.56 -14.32
C LEU A 64 26.43 3.92 -14.18
N SER A 65 26.85 4.74 -13.21
CA SER A 65 26.28 6.08 -12.99
C SER A 65 26.73 7.14 -14.00
N THR A 66 27.81 6.92 -14.74
CA THR A 66 28.25 7.85 -15.81
C THR A 66 27.54 7.54 -17.12
N GLU A 67 27.38 6.26 -17.44
CA GLU A 67 26.78 5.78 -18.68
C GLU A 67 25.24 5.88 -18.67
N SER A 68 24.60 5.74 -17.51
CA SER A 68 23.14 5.88 -17.37
C SER A 68 22.62 7.23 -17.85
N VAL A 69 23.40 8.30 -17.65
CA VAL A 69 23.10 9.66 -18.15
C VAL A 69 23.01 9.68 -19.68
N ALA A 70 23.92 8.97 -20.36
CA ALA A 70 24.00 8.93 -21.81
C ALA A 70 22.94 8.01 -22.44
N ILE A 71 22.60 6.89 -21.78
CA ILE A 71 21.70 5.86 -22.32
C ILE A 71 20.34 5.87 -21.60
N GLN A 72 19.75 7.08 -21.50
CA GLN A 72 18.36 7.33 -21.12
C GLN A 72 17.91 6.77 -19.75
N GLY A 73 18.84 6.56 -18.81
CA GLY A 73 18.59 6.02 -17.47
C GLY A 73 18.95 4.54 -17.30
N PHE A 74 19.66 3.90 -18.23
CA PHE A 74 20.12 2.52 -18.12
C PHE A 74 21.62 2.38 -18.37
N SER A 75 22.31 1.54 -17.59
CA SER A 75 23.62 0.99 -17.98
C SER A 75 23.79 -0.41 -17.40
N LYS A 76 24.63 -1.22 -18.05
CA LYS A 76 25.13 -2.50 -17.55
C LYS A 76 26.61 -2.64 -17.91
N ASN A 77 27.44 -3.09 -16.96
CA ASN A 77 28.87 -3.31 -17.23
C ASN A 77 29.45 -4.47 -16.39
N THR A 78 30.65 -4.93 -16.73
CA THR A 78 31.44 -5.89 -15.95
C THR A 78 32.89 -5.42 -15.85
N ILE A 79 33.35 -5.18 -14.63
CA ILE A 79 34.70 -4.72 -14.33
C ILE A 79 35.56 -5.87 -13.80
N GLY A 80 36.85 -5.86 -14.15
CA GLY A 80 37.83 -6.83 -13.70
C GLY A 80 37.74 -8.21 -14.37
N ALA A 81 38.47 -9.16 -13.82
CA ALA A 81 38.55 -10.55 -14.31
C ALA A 81 38.39 -11.54 -13.14
N LYS A 82 38.09 -12.81 -13.47
CA LYS A 82 37.95 -13.88 -12.47
C LYS A 82 39.25 -14.04 -11.65
N PRO A 83 39.17 -14.27 -10.32
CA PRO A 83 37.96 -14.56 -9.54
C PRO A 83 37.12 -13.33 -9.16
N ASP A 84 37.72 -12.14 -9.11
CA ASP A 84 37.16 -10.92 -8.47
C ASP A 84 36.38 -10.00 -9.43
N GLN A 85 35.96 -10.51 -10.59
CA GLN A 85 35.10 -9.78 -11.52
C GLN A 85 33.81 -9.30 -10.85
N THR A 86 33.31 -8.13 -11.23
CA THR A 86 32.04 -7.58 -10.74
C THR A 86 31.15 -7.18 -11.92
N SER A 87 29.97 -7.78 -12.02
CA SER A 87 28.95 -7.46 -13.03
C SER A 87 27.79 -6.73 -12.38
N GLY A 88 27.21 -5.72 -13.04
CA GLY A 88 26.04 -5.04 -12.52
C GLY A 88 25.27 -4.24 -13.55
N LEU A 89 24.07 -3.79 -13.17
CA LEU A 89 23.24 -2.89 -13.96
C LEU A 89 22.45 -1.92 -13.09
N VAL A 90 22.05 -0.81 -13.71
CA VAL A 90 21.15 0.20 -13.17
C VAL A 90 20.03 0.46 -14.16
N LEU A 91 18.81 0.68 -13.67
CA LEU A 91 17.66 1.10 -14.49
C LEU A 91 16.83 2.13 -13.73
N CYS A 92 16.70 3.32 -14.32
CA CYS A 92 15.77 4.37 -13.90
C CYS A 92 14.42 4.21 -14.59
N ARG A 93 13.35 4.69 -13.93
CA ARG A 93 11.99 4.69 -14.46
C ARG A 93 11.88 5.63 -15.68
N GLY A 94 11.10 5.26 -16.68
CA GLY A 94 11.15 5.93 -17.98
C GLY A 94 10.50 7.31 -18.05
N ASP A 95 9.68 7.67 -17.07
CA ASP A 95 9.01 8.96 -16.89
C ASP A 95 9.94 10.06 -16.33
N ILE A 96 10.90 9.70 -15.46
CA ILE A 96 11.70 10.70 -14.76
C ILE A 96 12.74 11.40 -15.65
N ASN A 97 13.11 12.62 -15.23
CA ASN A 97 14.19 13.41 -15.83
C ASN A 97 15.59 12.92 -15.39
N PRO A 98 16.66 13.24 -16.14
CA PRO A 98 18.02 12.79 -15.82
C PRO A 98 18.48 13.16 -14.40
N SER A 99 18.23 14.38 -13.93
CA SER A 99 18.66 14.80 -12.58
C SER A 99 17.99 13.99 -11.46
N MET A 100 16.75 13.52 -11.64
CA MET A 100 16.10 12.60 -10.69
C MET A 100 16.65 11.17 -10.79
N CYS A 101 17.00 10.71 -11.99
CA CYS A 101 17.72 9.45 -12.17
C CYS A 101 19.07 9.50 -11.45
N ASP A 102 19.87 10.54 -11.69
CA ASP A 102 21.19 10.72 -11.07
C ASP A 102 21.09 10.83 -9.55
N GLN A 103 20.11 11.57 -9.01
CA GLN A 103 19.89 11.61 -7.55
C GLN A 103 19.51 10.23 -7.01
N CYS A 104 18.68 9.46 -7.71
CA CYS A 104 18.27 8.12 -7.30
C CYS A 104 19.45 7.13 -7.34
N LEU A 105 20.25 7.14 -8.41
CA LEU A 105 21.41 6.25 -8.55
C LEU A 105 22.51 6.57 -7.53
N ASN A 106 22.81 7.85 -7.29
CA ASN A 106 23.77 8.22 -6.23
C ASN A 106 23.27 7.80 -4.84
N SER A 107 21.97 7.97 -4.56
CA SER A 107 21.35 7.49 -3.31
C SER A 107 21.47 5.97 -3.19
N SER A 108 21.19 5.23 -4.27
CA SER A 108 21.21 3.77 -4.28
C SER A 108 22.61 3.19 -4.08
N ILE A 109 23.65 3.84 -4.65
CA ILE A 109 25.06 3.46 -4.45
C ILE A 109 25.50 3.68 -3.00
N VAL A 110 25.12 4.82 -2.39
CA VAL A 110 25.43 5.12 -0.98
C VAL A 110 24.71 4.15 -0.05
N ASP A 111 23.39 4.00 -0.19
CA ASP A 111 22.58 3.21 0.71
C ASP A 111 22.91 1.70 0.58
N ILE A 112 23.10 1.15 -0.64
CA ILE A 112 23.46 -0.27 -0.78
C ILE A 112 24.86 -0.59 -0.22
N THR A 113 25.80 0.37 -0.27
CA THR A 113 27.14 0.22 0.32
C THR A 113 27.08 0.19 1.85
N ASN A 114 26.17 0.98 2.45
CA ASN A 114 25.95 1.03 3.89
C ASN A 114 25.12 -0.18 4.40
N LEU A 115 24.14 -0.64 3.63
CA LEU A 115 23.20 -1.71 3.99
C LEU A 115 23.76 -3.11 3.74
N CYS A 116 24.58 -3.28 2.70
CA CYS A 116 25.19 -4.56 2.32
C CYS A 116 26.74 -4.53 2.37
N PRO A 117 27.35 -4.20 3.53
CA PRO A 117 28.80 -4.09 3.64
C PRO A 117 29.49 -5.42 3.30
N GLN A 118 30.58 -5.34 2.53
CA GLN A 118 31.40 -6.48 2.07
C GLN A 118 30.66 -7.56 1.26
N SER A 119 29.40 -7.35 0.85
CA SER A 119 28.64 -8.35 0.08
C SER A 119 29.15 -8.50 -1.36
N LYS A 120 29.14 -9.73 -1.91
CA LYS A 120 29.49 -10.00 -3.32
C LYS A 120 28.29 -10.06 -4.27
N GLU A 121 27.08 -9.90 -3.75
CA GLU A 121 25.89 -9.65 -4.56
C GLU A 121 24.85 -8.92 -3.71
N ALA A 122 24.26 -7.86 -4.27
CA ALA A 122 23.18 -7.11 -3.63
C ALA A 122 22.28 -6.44 -4.67
N LEU A 123 21.05 -6.15 -4.24
CA LEU A 123 19.97 -5.54 -5.01
C LEU A 123 19.29 -4.46 -4.18
N ILE A 124 18.97 -3.31 -4.78
CA ILE A 124 18.15 -2.27 -4.15
C ILE A 124 17.15 -1.69 -5.16
N TYR A 125 15.92 -1.44 -4.68
CA TYR A 125 14.81 -0.86 -5.43
C TYR A 125 14.36 0.44 -4.77
N TYR A 126 14.20 1.50 -5.57
CA TYR A 126 13.50 2.73 -5.26
C TYR A 126 12.27 2.84 -6.19
N ASP A 127 11.36 3.78 -5.90
CA ASP A 127 10.23 4.06 -6.82
C ASP A 127 10.70 4.59 -8.19
N TYR A 128 11.88 5.21 -8.24
CA TYR A 128 12.45 5.87 -9.42
C TYR A 128 13.61 5.11 -10.10
N CYS A 129 14.26 4.16 -9.42
CA CYS A 129 15.39 3.42 -9.98
C CYS A 129 15.67 2.09 -9.26
N LEU A 130 16.42 1.20 -9.91
CA LEU A 130 16.98 -0.02 -9.31
C LEU A 130 18.48 -0.13 -9.60
N LEU A 131 19.20 -0.80 -8.70
CA LEU A 131 20.61 -1.17 -8.87
C LEU A 131 20.83 -2.62 -8.40
N ARG A 132 21.54 -3.42 -9.21
CA ARG A 132 22.02 -4.76 -8.82
C ARG A 132 23.47 -4.94 -9.24
N TYR A 133 24.27 -5.54 -8.35
CA TYR A 133 25.60 -6.04 -8.69
C TYR A 133 25.78 -7.48 -8.18
N SER A 134 26.65 -8.25 -8.83
CA SER A 134 27.06 -9.60 -8.42
C SER A 134 28.48 -9.91 -8.88
N ILE A 135 29.16 -10.80 -8.17
CA ILE A 135 30.36 -11.49 -8.66
C ILE A 135 30.09 -12.40 -9.88
N GLN A 136 28.85 -12.86 -10.04
CA GLN A 136 28.40 -13.65 -11.18
C GLN A 136 27.89 -12.74 -12.30
N ASN A 137 28.24 -13.04 -13.57
CA ASN A 137 27.73 -12.28 -14.70
C ASN A 137 26.31 -12.73 -15.07
N PHE A 138 25.31 -11.99 -14.58
CA PHE A 138 23.89 -12.19 -14.88
C PHE A 138 23.39 -11.37 -16.08
N LEU A 139 24.23 -10.54 -16.71
CA LEU A 139 23.83 -9.50 -17.67
C LEU A 139 23.32 -10.01 -19.02
N ASN A 140 23.57 -11.28 -19.32
CA ASN A 140 23.07 -11.98 -20.50
C ASN A 140 21.85 -12.86 -20.21
N SER A 141 21.41 -12.97 -18.95
CA SER A 141 20.17 -13.68 -18.61
C SER A 141 18.95 -12.82 -18.93
N THR A 142 18.01 -13.37 -19.71
CA THR A 142 16.70 -12.78 -19.99
C THR A 142 15.75 -12.82 -18.80
N ASN A 143 16.00 -13.71 -17.83
CA ASN A 143 15.00 -14.08 -16.83
C ASN A 143 15.15 -13.20 -15.58
N ASN A 144 14.02 -12.80 -15.00
CA ASN A 144 14.01 -12.20 -13.67
C ASN A 144 14.29 -13.27 -12.61
N THR A 145 15.45 -13.20 -11.98
CA THR A 145 15.73 -13.94 -10.74
C THR A 145 15.29 -13.10 -9.54
N ASN A 146 14.67 -13.75 -8.55
CA ASN A 146 14.21 -13.15 -7.30
C ASN A 146 13.19 -12.01 -7.51
N LEU A 147 12.09 -12.32 -8.21
CA LEU A 147 10.95 -11.41 -8.34
C LEU A 147 10.38 -11.05 -6.97
N LEU A 148 10.13 -9.76 -6.76
CA LEU A 148 9.48 -9.23 -5.57
C LEU A 148 8.04 -8.80 -5.91
N PHE A 149 7.10 -9.24 -5.09
CA PHE A 149 5.66 -9.02 -5.26
C PHE A 149 5.19 -8.07 -4.16
N LEU A 150 4.71 -6.87 -4.53
CA LEU A 150 4.20 -5.86 -3.61
C LEU A 150 2.75 -5.55 -3.95
N ASP A 151 1.81 -5.80 -3.04
CA ASP A 151 0.38 -5.62 -3.31
C ASP A 151 -0.20 -4.33 -2.72
N SER A 152 -1.29 -3.86 -3.34
CA SER A 152 -2.25 -3.03 -2.61
C SER A 152 -3.15 -3.98 -1.80
N THR A 153 -3.26 -3.72 -0.50
CA THR A 153 -3.91 -4.64 0.47
C THR A 153 -5.45 -4.65 0.38
N LEU A 154 -6.02 -4.20 -0.74
CA LEU A 154 -7.46 -4.04 -0.95
C LEU A 154 -7.96 -4.94 -2.08
N ASN A 155 -9.02 -5.70 -1.83
CA ASN A 155 -9.70 -6.51 -2.84
C ASN A 155 -10.73 -5.70 -3.63
N VAL A 156 -10.96 -6.08 -4.88
CA VAL A 156 -12.05 -5.60 -5.74
C VAL A 156 -13.38 -6.07 -5.16
N THR A 157 -14.31 -5.14 -4.93
CA THR A 157 -15.62 -5.42 -4.31
C THR A 157 -16.78 -4.99 -5.20
N GLY A 158 -17.85 -5.79 -5.27
CA GLY A 158 -19.00 -5.53 -6.16
C GLY A 158 -19.74 -4.20 -5.93
N GLY A 159 -19.64 -3.60 -4.74
CA GLY A 159 -20.19 -2.26 -4.46
C GLY A 159 -19.34 -1.10 -5.01
N ARG A 160 -18.09 -1.35 -5.39
CA ARG A 160 -17.18 -0.38 -6.08
C ARG A 160 -16.93 -0.75 -7.54
N PHE A 161 -17.17 -2.01 -7.88
CA PHE A 161 -17.03 -2.59 -9.21
C PHE A 161 -18.30 -3.34 -9.57
N SER A 162 -19.37 -2.60 -9.87
CA SER A 162 -20.66 -3.14 -10.25
C SER A 162 -20.59 -3.79 -11.64
N GLY A 163 -20.65 -5.12 -11.69
CA GLY A 163 -20.51 -5.89 -12.93
C GLY A 163 -21.22 -7.24 -12.83
N TRP A 164 -22.53 -7.23 -12.57
CA TRP A 164 -23.36 -8.43 -12.58
C TRP A 164 -24.52 -8.27 -13.58
N ASP A 165 -24.38 -8.92 -14.73
CA ASP A 165 -25.48 -9.70 -15.29
C ASP A 165 -25.13 -11.18 -15.13
N SER A 166 -26.16 -12.00 -15.02
CA SER A 166 -26.16 -13.46 -14.86
C SER A 166 -25.46 -14.27 -15.97
N SER A 167 -24.88 -13.62 -16.99
CA SER A 167 -24.42 -14.25 -18.23
C SER A 167 -22.95 -14.68 -18.24
N ASN A 168 -22.03 -14.01 -17.53
CA ASN A 168 -20.65 -14.53 -17.39
C ASN A 168 -19.83 -13.93 -16.22
N ASN A 169 -19.31 -14.82 -15.37
CA ASN A 169 -18.19 -14.61 -14.45
C ASN A 169 -18.33 -13.55 -13.33
N THR A 170 -17.38 -13.59 -12.38
CA THR A 170 -17.41 -12.69 -11.20
C THR A 170 -16.85 -11.31 -11.50
N VAL A 171 -17.23 -10.31 -10.69
CA VAL A 171 -16.64 -8.95 -10.66
C VAL A 171 -15.11 -8.97 -10.66
N LYS A 172 -14.52 -9.91 -9.92
CA LYS A 172 -13.08 -10.15 -9.84
C LYS A 172 -12.49 -10.60 -11.19
N THR A 173 -13.14 -11.53 -11.88
CA THR A 173 -12.73 -11.97 -13.23
C THR A 173 -12.84 -10.84 -14.27
N TYR A 174 -13.88 -10.01 -14.18
CA TYR A 174 -14.03 -8.84 -15.05
C TYR A 174 -12.89 -7.84 -14.82
N PHE A 175 -12.60 -7.50 -13.56
CA PHE A 175 -11.48 -6.62 -13.21
C PHE A 175 -10.13 -7.16 -13.70
N ASN A 176 -9.85 -8.45 -13.50
CA ASN A 176 -8.64 -9.11 -14.03
C ASN A 176 -8.52 -8.99 -15.56
N THR A 177 -9.64 -9.03 -16.28
CA THR A 177 -9.67 -8.86 -17.75
C THR A 177 -9.33 -7.42 -18.16
N VAL A 178 -9.82 -6.42 -17.42
CA VAL A 178 -9.48 -5.01 -17.62
C VAL A 178 -7.99 -4.76 -17.32
N VAL A 179 -7.46 -5.32 -16.22
CA VAL A 179 -6.03 -5.25 -15.87
C VAL A 179 -5.16 -5.94 -16.92
N ASN A 180 -5.54 -7.12 -17.40
CA ASN A 180 -4.83 -7.83 -18.47
C ASN A 180 -4.78 -6.99 -19.77
N THR A 181 -5.90 -6.39 -20.15
CA THR A 181 -5.98 -5.50 -21.33
C THR A 181 -5.03 -4.31 -21.18
N LEU A 182 -5.11 -3.60 -20.05
CA LEU A 182 -4.25 -2.45 -19.76
C LEU A 182 -2.77 -2.82 -19.77
N LEU A 183 -2.38 -3.85 -18.99
CA LEU A 183 -1.00 -4.28 -18.86
C LEU A 183 -0.44 -4.82 -20.18
N SER A 184 -1.25 -5.48 -21.01
CA SER A 184 -0.85 -5.87 -22.36
C SER A 184 -0.53 -4.64 -23.20
N SER A 185 -1.44 -3.67 -23.30
CA SER A 185 -1.23 -2.48 -24.14
C SER A 185 -0.05 -1.60 -23.70
N VAL A 186 0.19 -1.42 -22.40
CA VAL A 186 1.38 -0.67 -21.94
C VAL A 186 2.67 -1.48 -22.11
N SER A 187 2.59 -2.81 -22.11
CA SER A 187 3.72 -3.69 -22.44
C SER A 187 4.03 -3.69 -23.94
N ASP A 188 3.02 -3.58 -24.80
CA ASP A 188 3.20 -3.37 -26.24
C ASP A 188 3.85 -2.01 -26.52
N GLN A 189 3.40 -0.94 -25.86
CA GLN A 189 4.02 0.40 -25.92
C GLN A 189 5.48 0.36 -25.46
N ALA A 190 5.77 -0.32 -24.34
CA ALA A 190 7.13 -0.52 -23.83
C ALA A 190 8.01 -1.30 -24.82
N ALA A 191 7.48 -2.38 -25.40
CA ALA A 191 8.23 -3.30 -26.26
C ALA A 191 8.45 -2.79 -27.70
N TYR A 192 7.49 -2.08 -28.30
CA TYR A 192 7.51 -1.75 -29.72
C TYR A 192 7.65 -0.26 -30.02
N SER A 193 7.12 0.64 -29.17
CA SER A 193 7.13 2.09 -29.41
C SER A 193 8.24 2.84 -28.66
N SER A 194 8.72 2.32 -27.52
CA SER A 194 9.53 3.06 -26.56
C SER A 194 11.02 2.70 -26.57
N ARG A 195 11.89 3.69 -26.82
CA ARG A 195 13.35 3.51 -26.73
C ARG A 195 13.86 3.30 -25.29
N LYS A 196 13.17 3.88 -24.30
CA LYS A 196 13.39 3.63 -22.87
C LYS A 196 12.86 2.27 -22.41
N ARG A 197 12.28 1.48 -23.32
CA ARG A 197 11.57 0.22 -23.03
C ARG A 197 10.49 0.38 -21.96
N PHE A 198 9.79 1.51 -22.01
CA PHE A 198 8.88 1.99 -20.97
C PHE A 198 7.55 2.41 -21.58
N GLY A 199 6.44 1.96 -21.00
CA GLY A 199 5.10 2.35 -21.42
C GLY A 199 4.21 2.59 -20.20
N THR A 200 3.44 3.66 -20.26
CA THR A 200 2.42 4.03 -19.27
C THR A 200 1.04 4.04 -19.91
N GLY A 201 0.01 3.88 -19.09
CA GLY A 201 -1.34 3.89 -19.61
C GLY A 201 -2.40 4.00 -18.55
N VAL A 202 -3.62 4.20 -19.03
CA VAL A 202 -4.81 4.35 -18.22
C VAL A 202 -6.01 3.72 -18.93
N ILE A 203 -6.87 3.04 -18.18
CA ILE A 203 -8.15 2.52 -18.68
C ILE A 203 -9.30 3.08 -17.85
N ASN A 204 -10.19 3.79 -18.53
CA ASN A 204 -11.46 4.24 -17.97
C ASN A 204 -12.52 3.18 -18.29
N ILE A 205 -13.14 2.63 -17.25
CA ILE A 205 -14.05 1.48 -17.40
C ILE A 205 -15.47 1.99 -17.68
N THR A 206 -16.02 2.79 -16.76
CA THR A 206 -17.24 3.59 -16.87
C THR A 206 -17.13 4.78 -15.91
N GLU A 207 -17.99 5.79 -16.03
CA GLU A 207 -18.03 6.97 -15.15
C GLU A 207 -18.22 6.63 -13.65
N SER A 208 -18.77 5.45 -13.34
CA SER A 208 -19.03 4.97 -11.98
C SER A 208 -17.89 4.13 -11.38
N LEU A 209 -16.84 3.81 -12.14
CA LEU A 209 -15.77 2.89 -11.76
C LEU A 209 -14.43 3.61 -11.59
N PRO A 210 -13.58 3.20 -10.63
CA PRO A 210 -12.27 3.80 -10.47
C PRO A 210 -11.39 3.46 -11.67
N VAL A 211 -10.79 4.51 -12.23
CA VAL A 211 -9.81 4.45 -13.32
C VAL A 211 -8.58 3.64 -12.88
N ILE A 212 -8.11 2.72 -13.73
CA ILE A 212 -6.91 1.92 -13.46
C ILE A 212 -5.74 2.47 -14.27
N TYR A 213 -4.61 2.67 -13.61
CA TYR A 213 -3.35 3.15 -14.14
C TYR A 213 -2.36 1.98 -14.24
N GLY A 214 -1.58 1.94 -15.31
CA GLY A 214 -0.67 0.83 -15.61
C GLY A 214 0.69 1.32 -16.13
N LEU A 215 1.73 0.56 -15.81
CA LEU A 215 3.11 0.83 -16.20
C LEU A 215 3.84 -0.49 -16.44
N SER A 216 4.58 -0.57 -17.55
CA SER A 216 5.49 -1.67 -17.86
C SER A 216 6.86 -1.13 -18.26
N GLN A 217 7.94 -1.78 -17.78
CA GLN A 217 9.30 -1.47 -18.21
C GLN A 217 10.17 -2.72 -18.33
N CYS A 218 11.03 -2.79 -19.36
CA CYS A 218 12.15 -3.73 -19.41
C CYS A 218 13.49 -3.01 -19.59
N THR A 219 14.62 -3.73 -19.51
CA THR A 219 15.94 -3.13 -19.72
C THR A 219 16.17 -2.78 -21.21
N PRO A 220 16.63 -1.57 -21.55
CA PRO A 220 16.89 -1.12 -22.94
C PRO A 220 17.78 -1.99 -23.84
N ASP A 221 18.54 -2.93 -23.29
CA ASP A 221 19.35 -3.89 -24.07
C ASP A 221 18.56 -5.08 -24.64
N PHE A 222 17.28 -5.25 -24.28
CA PHE A 222 16.42 -6.28 -24.86
C PHE A 222 15.94 -5.92 -26.27
N SER A 223 15.75 -6.95 -27.12
CA SER A 223 14.96 -6.82 -28.35
C SER A 223 13.48 -6.57 -28.02
N ASN A 224 12.69 -6.12 -29.01
CA ASN A 224 11.27 -5.83 -28.81
C ASN A 224 10.54 -7.07 -28.26
N ASP A 225 10.74 -8.23 -28.90
CA ASP A 225 10.04 -9.46 -28.53
C ASP A 225 10.57 -10.08 -27.24
N THR A 226 11.87 -9.92 -26.93
CA THR A 226 12.42 -10.30 -25.62
C THR A 226 11.80 -9.46 -24.49
N CYS A 227 11.61 -8.16 -24.73
CA CYS A 227 10.93 -7.26 -23.81
C CYS A 227 9.46 -7.68 -23.63
N ARG A 228 8.76 -7.96 -24.73
CA ARG A 228 7.33 -8.30 -24.69
C ARG A 228 7.06 -9.65 -24.03
N ALA A 229 7.94 -10.64 -24.25
CA ALA A 229 7.90 -11.94 -23.60
C ALA A 229 8.15 -11.81 -22.09
N CYS A 230 9.23 -11.14 -21.67
CA CYS A 230 9.51 -10.88 -20.25
C CYS A 230 8.31 -10.22 -19.56
N LEU A 231 7.70 -9.22 -20.21
CA LEU A 231 6.52 -8.56 -19.67
C LEU A 231 5.27 -9.45 -19.67
N GLN A 232 5.09 -10.38 -20.62
CA GLN A 232 3.99 -11.35 -20.58
C GLN A 232 4.14 -12.32 -19.41
N ASP A 233 5.35 -12.84 -19.16
CA ASP A 233 5.63 -13.70 -18.00
C ASP A 233 5.25 -13.00 -16.68
N LEU A 234 5.37 -11.65 -16.62
CA LEU A 234 4.92 -10.86 -15.47
C LEU A 234 3.41 -10.57 -15.48
N ILE A 235 2.75 -10.46 -16.63
CA ILE A 235 1.28 -10.32 -16.71
C ILE A 235 0.61 -11.60 -16.20
N ASP A 236 1.09 -12.77 -16.65
CA ASP A 236 0.52 -14.07 -16.25
C ASP A 236 0.67 -14.28 -14.73
N GLN A 237 1.83 -13.90 -14.17
CA GLN A 237 2.02 -13.84 -12.72
C GLN A 237 1.18 -12.75 -12.02
N MET A 238 0.97 -11.59 -12.63
CA MET A 238 0.14 -10.52 -12.06
C MET A 238 -1.31 -11.00 -11.86
N LEU A 239 -1.86 -11.72 -12.85
CA LEU A 239 -3.21 -12.29 -12.79
C LEU A 239 -3.31 -13.47 -11.80
N GLN A 240 -2.21 -14.16 -11.50
CA GLN A 240 -2.16 -15.23 -10.50
C GLN A 240 -2.04 -14.69 -9.06
N TRP A 241 -1.09 -13.78 -8.82
CA TRP A 241 -0.72 -13.34 -7.47
C TRP A 241 -1.58 -12.19 -6.94
N PHE A 242 -2.14 -11.35 -7.82
CA PHE A 242 -2.95 -10.18 -7.48
C PHE A 242 -4.40 -10.33 -7.95
N ASP A 243 -4.84 -11.59 -8.02
CA ASP A 243 -6.14 -12.05 -8.49
C ASP A 243 -7.31 -11.36 -7.73
N GLY A 244 -7.86 -10.30 -8.31
CA GLY A 244 -8.88 -9.45 -7.69
C GLY A 244 -8.38 -8.47 -6.62
N ARG A 245 -7.10 -8.05 -6.63
CA ARG A 245 -6.61 -6.88 -5.87
C ARG A 245 -6.94 -5.56 -6.60
N GLN A 246 -6.88 -4.42 -5.93
CA GLN A 246 -7.07 -3.08 -6.54
C GLN A 246 -5.77 -2.46 -7.10
N GLY A 247 -4.68 -3.21 -7.09
CA GLY A 247 -3.34 -2.75 -7.42
C GLY A 247 -2.30 -3.79 -7.03
N GLY A 248 -1.23 -3.89 -7.83
CA GLY A 248 -0.16 -4.87 -7.68
C GLY A 248 1.08 -4.46 -8.47
N TRP A 249 2.25 -4.75 -7.91
CA TRP A 249 3.55 -4.40 -8.47
C TRP A 249 4.47 -5.64 -8.44
N ILE A 250 4.97 -6.04 -9.60
CA ILE A 250 6.00 -7.08 -9.73
C ILE A 250 7.31 -6.40 -10.11
N LEU A 251 8.26 -6.44 -9.18
CA LEU A 251 9.61 -5.91 -9.34
C LEU A 251 10.56 -7.03 -9.78
N GLY A 252 11.03 -6.92 -11.02
CA GLY A 252 12.16 -7.68 -11.56
C GLY A 252 13.30 -6.77 -11.99
N VAL A 253 14.44 -7.37 -12.30
CA VAL A 253 15.70 -6.67 -12.66
C VAL A 253 15.83 -6.50 -14.18
N ARG A 254 15.20 -7.39 -14.96
CA ARG A 254 15.16 -7.39 -16.43
C ARG A 254 13.89 -6.76 -16.98
N CYS A 255 12.77 -6.98 -16.31
CA CYS A 255 11.53 -6.24 -16.52
C CYS A 255 10.72 -6.16 -15.22
N ASN A 256 9.83 -5.17 -15.14
CA ASN A 256 8.90 -4.95 -14.04
C ASN A 256 7.59 -4.36 -14.59
N LEU A 257 6.48 -4.55 -13.88
CA LEU A 257 5.21 -3.90 -14.20
C LEU A 257 4.36 -3.65 -12.95
N ARG A 258 3.47 -2.67 -13.04
CA ARG A 258 2.63 -2.20 -11.94
C ARG A 258 1.26 -1.77 -12.47
N TYR A 259 0.21 -2.09 -11.74
CA TYR A 259 -1.10 -1.46 -11.90
C TYR A 259 -1.63 -0.96 -10.55
N GLU A 260 -2.41 0.11 -10.57
CA GLU A 260 -3.02 0.74 -9.38
C GLU A 260 -4.32 1.46 -9.76
N ILE A 261 -5.24 1.67 -8.82
CA ILE A 261 -6.40 2.59 -8.99
C ILE A 261 -6.07 4.06 -8.69
N TYR A 262 -4.81 4.47 -8.81
CA TYR A 262 -4.34 5.85 -8.63
C TYR A 262 -3.09 6.12 -9.48
N THR A 263 -2.80 7.38 -9.81
CA THR A 263 -1.60 7.73 -10.58
C THR A 263 -0.33 7.59 -9.74
N PHE A 264 0.70 6.93 -10.30
CA PHE A 264 2.01 6.72 -9.66
C PHE A 264 3.21 7.01 -10.58
N PHE A 265 2.97 7.47 -11.81
CA PHE A 265 3.98 7.88 -12.78
C PHE A 265 3.84 9.36 -13.15
N ASP A 266 4.95 9.97 -13.55
CA ASP A 266 5.02 11.39 -13.94
C ASP A 266 4.56 11.60 -15.40
N GLY A 267 3.90 12.72 -15.66
CA GLY A 267 3.47 13.12 -17.01
C GLY A 267 2.10 12.58 -17.44
N ASN A 268 1.87 12.58 -18.76
CA ASN A 268 0.63 12.05 -19.35
C ASN A 268 0.81 10.57 -19.74
N PRO A 269 -0.20 9.71 -19.56
CA PRO A 269 -0.14 8.31 -19.98
C PRO A 269 0.01 8.19 -21.50
N ASP A 270 0.91 7.31 -21.97
CA ASP A 270 1.09 7.03 -23.40
C ASP A 270 -0.21 6.47 -24.03
N ILE A 271 -0.88 5.56 -23.32
CA ILE A 271 -2.06 4.83 -23.77
C ILE A 271 -3.29 5.24 -22.95
N GLN A 272 -4.39 5.59 -23.63
CA GLN A 272 -5.68 5.87 -22.99
C GLN A 272 -6.75 4.95 -23.58
N LEU A 273 -7.32 4.08 -22.75
CA LEU A 273 -8.33 3.08 -23.14
C LEU A 273 -9.69 3.41 -22.51
N VAL A 274 -10.77 3.08 -23.22
CA VAL A 274 -12.15 3.25 -22.75
C VAL A 274 -12.95 1.99 -23.09
N THR A 275 -13.59 1.33 -22.12
CA THR A 275 -14.45 0.16 -22.39
C THR A 275 -15.90 0.58 -22.62
N THR A 276 -16.24 0.98 -23.85
CA THR A 276 -17.62 1.29 -24.23
C THR A 276 -18.45 0.01 -24.37
N SER A 277 -19.16 -0.39 -23.30
CA SER A 277 -20.21 -1.42 -23.35
C SER A 277 -21.45 -0.91 -24.09
N GLY A 278 -21.39 -0.85 -25.43
CA GLY A 278 -22.49 -0.40 -26.28
C GLY A 278 -22.42 -1.03 -27.68
N THR A 279 -23.52 -1.65 -28.11
CA THR A 279 -23.60 -2.36 -29.40
C THR A 279 -23.66 -1.41 -30.60
N ALA A 280 -22.79 -1.63 -31.59
CA ALA A 280 -22.89 -1.01 -32.91
C ALA A 280 -22.85 -2.10 -34.01
N VAL A 281 -24.00 -2.75 -34.25
CA VAL A 281 -24.18 -3.64 -35.41
C VAL A 281 -24.55 -2.79 -36.63
N PRO A 282 -23.80 -2.84 -37.75
CA PRO A 282 -24.19 -2.16 -38.97
C PRO A 282 -25.45 -2.79 -39.56
N ASN A 283 -26.49 -1.99 -39.80
CA ASN A 283 -27.77 -2.45 -40.34
C ASN A 283 -27.90 -2.12 -41.85
N PRO A 284 -27.95 -3.12 -42.75
CA PRO A 284 -28.35 -2.92 -44.14
C PRO A 284 -29.87 -3.03 -44.27
N SER A 285 -30.54 -1.97 -44.72
CA SER A 285 -32.00 -1.97 -44.86
C SER A 285 -32.48 -2.49 -46.21
N ALA A 286 -33.63 -3.20 -46.16
CA ALA A 286 -34.66 -3.33 -47.19
C ALA A 286 -34.34 -3.98 -48.56
N SER A 287 -35.07 -5.06 -48.84
CA SER A 287 -36.01 -5.08 -49.98
C SER A 287 -37.12 -6.11 -49.74
N ASP A 288 -38.38 -5.70 -49.86
CA ASP A 288 -39.52 -6.62 -49.99
C ASP A 288 -39.50 -7.35 -51.34
N ASP A 289 -40.10 -8.54 -51.41
CA ASP A 289 -41.28 -8.75 -52.27
C ASP A 289 -42.14 -9.96 -51.82
N LYS A 290 -43.38 -10.03 -52.29
CA LYS A 290 -44.35 -11.12 -52.10
C LYS A 290 -45.18 -11.32 -53.37
N GLN A 291 -45.37 -12.57 -53.83
CA GLN A 291 -46.72 -13.09 -54.18
C GLN A 291 -46.79 -14.60 -54.55
N THR A 292 -47.91 -15.24 -54.15
CA THR A 292 -48.74 -16.31 -54.79
C THR A 292 -48.11 -17.45 -55.65
N GLN A 293 -48.61 -18.69 -55.71
CA GLN A 293 -49.65 -19.47 -54.99
C GLN A 293 -49.45 -21.00 -55.25
N PRO A 294 -50.23 -21.94 -54.65
CA PRO A 294 -49.99 -23.41 -54.70
C PRO A 294 -50.85 -24.14 -55.77
N PRO A 295 -50.85 -25.51 -55.88
CA PRO A 295 -51.62 -26.37 -54.95
C PRO A 295 -51.00 -27.75 -54.58
N SER A 296 -51.64 -28.40 -53.60
CA SER A 296 -51.60 -29.82 -53.14
C SER A 296 -51.09 -30.92 -54.10
N ASN A 297 -50.51 -32.06 -53.67
CA ASN A 297 -51.23 -33.09 -52.86
C ASN A 297 -50.40 -34.25 -52.24
N THR A 298 -51.03 -34.95 -51.26
CA THR A 298 -50.87 -36.39 -50.85
C THR A 298 -49.55 -37.00 -50.30
N SER A 299 -49.44 -37.01 -48.96
CA SER A 299 -49.57 -38.23 -48.09
C SER A 299 -48.35 -38.99 -47.48
N LYS A 300 -48.60 -39.50 -46.24
CA LYS A 300 -47.98 -40.62 -45.48
C LYS A 300 -46.53 -40.50 -44.94
N GLY A 301 -46.30 -40.96 -43.69
CA GLY A 301 -44.95 -41.34 -43.22
C GLY A 301 -44.57 -41.16 -41.72
N GLY A 302 -45.43 -41.41 -40.74
CA GLY A 302 -45.07 -41.21 -39.32
C GLY A 302 -44.19 -42.30 -38.69
N LYS A 303 -42.93 -41.99 -38.33
CA LYS A 303 -42.05 -42.88 -37.48
C LYS A 303 -41.23 -42.17 -36.39
N ASN A 304 -41.33 -40.86 -36.20
CA ASN A 304 -40.33 -40.07 -35.44
C ASN A 304 -40.73 -39.70 -33.98
N ARG A 305 -41.42 -40.57 -33.23
CA ARG A 305 -41.73 -40.31 -31.80
C ARG A 305 -41.00 -41.20 -30.78
N LEU A 306 -40.72 -42.47 -31.11
CA LEU A 306 -40.13 -43.41 -30.13
C LEU A 306 -38.68 -43.03 -29.76
N PHE A 307 -37.90 -42.57 -30.75
CA PHE A 307 -36.48 -42.23 -30.60
C PHE A 307 -36.25 -41.05 -29.64
N ILE A 308 -37.17 -40.07 -29.62
CA ILE A 308 -37.09 -38.87 -28.78
C ILE A 308 -37.27 -39.22 -27.29
N ILE A 309 -38.14 -40.18 -26.98
CA ILE A 309 -38.42 -40.63 -25.60
C ILE A 309 -37.21 -41.37 -25.00
N ILE A 310 -36.52 -42.19 -25.81
CA ILE A 310 -35.33 -42.92 -25.37
C ILE A 310 -34.17 -41.95 -25.06
N ILE A 311 -33.95 -40.95 -25.93
CA ILE A 311 -32.91 -39.94 -25.72
C ILE A 311 -33.19 -39.07 -24.49
N SER A 312 -34.44 -38.62 -24.27
CA SER A 312 -34.76 -37.78 -23.11
C SER A 312 -34.66 -38.54 -21.77
N LEU A 313 -34.97 -39.83 -21.74
CA LEU A 313 -34.74 -40.70 -20.57
C LEU A 313 -33.24 -40.92 -20.28
N ALA A 314 -32.44 -41.16 -21.32
CA ALA A 314 -30.98 -41.32 -21.16
C ALA A 314 -30.32 -40.03 -20.63
N SER A 315 -30.66 -38.86 -21.19
CA SER A 315 -30.12 -37.57 -20.76
C SER A 315 -30.52 -37.19 -19.34
N SER A 316 -31.76 -37.48 -18.92
CA SER A 316 -32.21 -37.17 -17.55
C SER A 316 -31.57 -38.08 -16.49
N LEU A 317 -31.35 -39.37 -16.80
CA LEU A 317 -30.54 -40.26 -15.95
C LEU A 317 -29.08 -39.79 -15.84
N PHE A 318 -28.47 -39.34 -16.94
CA PHE A 318 -27.10 -38.82 -16.93
C PHE A 318 -26.98 -37.54 -16.07
N ILE A 319 -27.90 -36.59 -16.23
CA ILE A 319 -27.94 -35.36 -15.42
C ILE A 319 -28.11 -35.68 -13.92
N LEU A 320 -28.98 -36.64 -13.57
CA LEU A 320 -29.16 -37.07 -12.19
C LEU A 320 -27.88 -37.70 -11.59
N ALA A 321 -27.18 -38.54 -12.37
CA ALA A 321 -25.90 -39.11 -11.95
C ALA A 321 -24.83 -38.03 -11.75
N CYS A 322 -24.71 -37.07 -12.68
CA CYS A 322 -23.81 -35.92 -12.53
C CYS A 322 -24.15 -35.06 -11.31
N PHE A 323 -25.42 -34.86 -10.99
CA PHE A 323 -25.85 -34.11 -9.81
C PHE A 323 -25.50 -34.83 -8.50
N ILE A 324 -25.70 -36.15 -8.43
CA ILE A 324 -25.30 -36.97 -7.27
C ILE A 324 -23.77 -36.95 -7.08
N ILE A 325 -23.00 -37.06 -8.16
CA ILE A 325 -21.53 -36.94 -8.13
C ILE A 325 -21.11 -35.54 -7.67
N PHE A 326 -21.77 -34.48 -8.16
CA PHE A 326 -21.49 -33.09 -7.74
C PHE A 326 -21.76 -32.87 -6.25
N LEU A 327 -22.86 -33.40 -5.70
CA LEU A 327 -23.14 -33.34 -4.27
C LEU A 327 -22.11 -34.15 -3.45
N TRP A 328 -21.67 -35.31 -3.94
CA TRP A 328 -20.64 -36.11 -3.29
C TRP A 328 -19.28 -35.41 -3.26
N VAL A 329 -18.85 -34.83 -4.39
CA VAL A 329 -17.62 -34.01 -4.50
C VAL A 329 -17.71 -32.75 -3.65
N ARG A 330 -18.87 -32.08 -3.58
CA ARG A 330 -19.07 -30.96 -2.65
C ARG A 330 -18.95 -31.40 -1.19
N LYS A 331 -19.50 -32.56 -0.81
CA LYS A 331 -19.41 -33.07 0.56
C LYS A 331 -17.96 -33.40 0.96
N LEU A 332 -17.17 -33.96 0.05
CA LEU A 332 -15.75 -34.22 0.28
C LEU A 332 -14.96 -32.90 0.44
N ARG A 333 -15.09 -31.97 -0.50
CA ARG A 333 -14.37 -30.67 -0.45
C ARG A 333 -14.78 -29.77 0.71
N TYR A 334 -16.05 -29.80 1.12
CA TYR A 334 -16.52 -29.02 2.28
C TYR A 334 -15.74 -29.41 3.56
N SER A 335 -15.40 -30.69 3.70
CA SER A 335 -14.59 -31.20 4.82
C SER A 335 -13.10 -30.82 4.77
N GLU A 336 -12.59 -30.26 3.66
CA GLU A 336 -11.23 -29.72 3.54
C GLU A 336 -11.19 -28.18 3.70
N THR A 337 -12.36 -27.51 3.74
CA THR A 337 -12.45 -26.05 3.67
C THR A 337 -12.52 -25.36 5.05
N GLU A 338 -12.88 -26.07 6.12
CA GLU A 338 -12.88 -25.51 7.48
C GLU A 338 -11.44 -25.47 8.07
N ASP A 339 -10.72 -26.61 8.08
CA ASP A 339 -9.32 -26.70 8.55
C ASP A 339 -8.39 -25.67 7.90
N SER A 340 -8.60 -25.35 6.62
CA SER A 340 -7.72 -24.47 5.83
C SER A 340 -8.00 -22.96 5.99
N GLN A 341 -9.05 -22.55 6.72
CA GLN A 341 -9.28 -21.14 7.02
C GLN A 341 -8.64 -20.71 8.35
N GLU A 342 -8.58 -21.60 9.34
CA GLU A 342 -8.07 -21.30 10.68
C GLU A 342 -6.55 -20.99 10.67
N GLU A 343 -5.75 -21.72 9.88
CA GLU A 343 -4.30 -21.44 9.72
C GLU A 343 -4.02 -20.03 9.17
N SER A 344 -4.81 -19.56 8.20
CA SER A 344 -4.60 -18.25 7.56
C SER A 344 -4.91 -17.07 8.50
N MET A 345 -5.79 -17.28 9.47
CA MET A 345 -6.27 -16.25 10.39
C MET A 345 -5.32 -16.02 11.57
N LEU A 346 -4.49 -17.01 11.90
CA LEU A 346 -3.45 -16.94 12.94
C LEU A 346 -2.12 -16.35 12.42
N ALA A 347 -1.95 -16.20 11.10
CA ALA A 347 -0.66 -15.91 10.46
C ALA A 347 -0.29 -14.41 10.35
N ILE A 348 -0.48 -13.62 11.42
CA ILE A 348 0.44 -12.49 11.65
C ILE A 348 1.72 -13.13 12.18
N SER A 349 2.73 -13.28 11.32
CA SER A 349 3.95 -13.98 11.68
C SER A 349 4.57 -13.41 12.94
N ASP A 350 5.16 -14.27 13.80
CA ASP A 350 5.94 -13.81 14.95
C ASP A 350 7.00 -12.77 14.53
N GLU A 351 7.52 -12.85 13.31
CA GLU A 351 8.44 -11.86 12.76
C GLU A 351 7.78 -10.48 12.57
N THR A 352 6.56 -10.39 12.02
CA THR A 352 5.83 -9.10 11.92
C THR A 352 5.37 -8.57 13.28
N LEU A 353 4.94 -9.45 14.17
CA LEU A 353 4.62 -9.14 15.56
C LEU A 353 5.85 -8.58 16.32
N ASN A 354 7.02 -9.23 16.17
CA ASN A 354 8.29 -8.76 16.72
C ASN A 354 8.78 -7.47 16.06
N LEU A 355 8.57 -7.27 14.76
CA LEU A 355 8.90 -6.02 14.06
C LEU A 355 8.05 -4.85 14.59
N TRP A 356 6.74 -5.02 14.79
CA TRP A 356 5.90 -3.99 15.41
C TRP A 356 6.26 -3.73 16.87
N SER A 357 6.52 -4.78 17.67
CA SER A 357 7.03 -4.64 19.04
C SER A 357 8.33 -3.82 19.09
N ARG A 358 9.35 -4.23 18.32
CA ARG A 358 10.68 -3.60 18.28
C ARG A 358 10.74 -2.23 17.60
N SER A 359 9.75 -1.86 16.79
CA SER A 359 9.72 -0.56 16.09
C SER A 359 8.73 0.46 16.67
N SER A 360 7.85 0.04 17.59
CA SER A 360 6.93 0.92 18.30
C SER A 360 7.47 1.39 19.65
N ASN A 361 8.15 0.52 20.40
CA ASN A 361 8.46 0.67 21.83
C ASN A 361 7.23 0.67 22.78
N PHE A 362 6.08 0.15 22.34
CA PHE A 362 4.87 0.07 23.19
C PHE A 362 4.64 -1.35 23.71
N PRO A 363 4.21 -1.50 24.97
CA PRO A 363 3.77 -2.77 25.54
C PRO A 363 2.79 -3.55 24.65
N LEU A 364 3.13 -4.82 24.42
CA LEU A 364 2.19 -5.84 24.00
C LEU A 364 1.58 -6.45 25.27
N PHE A 365 0.27 -6.24 25.47
CA PHE A 365 -0.48 -6.80 26.59
C PHE A 365 -0.98 -8.22 26.27
N ASN A 366 -1.09 -9.07 27.28
CA ASN A 366 -1.77 -10.35 27.15
C ASN A 366 -3.30 -10.15 27.21
N PHE A 367 -4.07 -10.91 26.43
CA PHE A 367 -5.53 -10.73 26.36
C PHE A 367 -6.21 -10.91 27.73
N ASN A 368 -5.75 -11.86 28.55
CA ASN A 368 -6.32 -12.11 29.87
C ASN A 368 -6.13 -10.91 30.80
N GLN A 369 -4.99 -10.21 30.73
CA GLN A 369 -4.77 -8.98 31.51
C GLN A 369 -5.76 -7.87 31.16
N ILE A 370 -6.15 -7.78 29.88
CA ILE A 370 -7.13 -6.80 29.40
C ILE A 370 -8.57 -7.25 29.70
N ALA A 371 -8.86 -8.54 29.63
CA ALA A 371 -10.13 -9.11 30.06
C ALA A 371 -10.34 -8.88 31.57
N ASP A 372 -9.37 -9.24 32.41
CA ASP A 372 -9.42 -8.99 33.86
C ASP A 372 -9.61 -7.50 34.16
N ALA A 373 -8.79 -6.63 33.55
CA ALA A 373 -8.86 -5.18 33.75
C ALA A 373 -10.21 -4.56 33.35
N THR A 374 -10.92 -5.14 32.36
CA THR A 374 -12.23 -4.66 31.87
C THR A 374 -13.43 -5.42 32.47
N ASN A 375 -13.21 -6.31 33.44
CA ASN A 375 -14.21 -7.26 33.96
C ASN A 375 -14.88 -8.05 32.81
N ASN A 376 -14.04 -8.75 32.03
CA ASN A 376 -14.36 -9.48 30.81
C ASN A 376 -15.19 -8.67 29.81
N PHE A 377 -14.77 -7.43 29.51
CA PHE A 377 -15.47 -6.50 28.62
C PHE A 377 -16.95 -6.27 29.01
N SER A 378 -17.25 -6.16 30.31
CA SER A 378 -18.60 -5.93 30.82
C SER A 378 -19.27 -4.70 30.20
N SER A 379 -20.58 -4.81 29.93
CA SER A 379 -21.44 -3.69 29.54
C SER A 379 -21.37 -2.51 30.51
N ASP A 380 -21.15 -2.77 31.80
CA ASP A 380 -21.12 -1.74 32.85
C ASP A 380 -19.88 -0.85 32.72
N ASN A 381 -18.80 -1.39 32.13
CA ASN A 381 -17.57 -0.68 31.81
C ASN A 381 -17.59 -0.03 30.42
N LYS A 382 -18.67 -0.17 29.62
CA LYS A 382 -18.71 0.34 28.25
C LYS A 382 -18.79 1.87 28.22
N LEU A 383 -17.74 2.50 27.71
CA LEU A 383 -17.63 3.97 27.56
C LEU A 383 -18.37 4.49 26.33
N GLY A 384 -18.42 3.69 25.27
CA GLY A 384 -19.08 4.02 24.01
C GLY A 384 -18.93 2.92 22.96
N GLU A 385 -19.50 3.17 21.78
CA GLU A 385 -19.37 2.32 20.59
C GLU A 385 -19.60 3.17 19.34
N GLY A 386 -18.82 2.91 18.29
CA GLY A 386 -18.97 3.55 16.98
C GLY A 386 -18.67 2.57 15.85
N GLY A 387 -18.49 3.07 14.63
CA GLY A 387 -18.19 2.24 13.45
C GLY A 387 -16.91 1.39 13.57
N PHE A 388 -16.05 1.71 14.53
CA PHE A 388 -14.77 1.05 14.79
C PHE A 388 -14.85 0.02 15.94
N GLY A 389 -16.02 -0.17 16.54
CA GLY A 389 -16.27 -1.13 17.64
C GLY A 389 -16.48 -0.47 19.02
N PRO A 390 -16.72 -1.29 20.06
CA PRO A 390 -16.93 -0.82 21.43
C PRO A 390 -15.64 -0.42 22.15
N VAL A 391 -15.76 0.57 23.04
CA VAL A 391 -14.69 1.05 23.93
C VAL A 391 -15.12 0.82 25.38
N TYR A 392 -14.23 0.24 26.18
CA TYR A 392 -14.45 -0.08 27.58
C TYR A 392 -13.48 0.67 28.50
N LYS A 393 -13.89 0.96 29.73
CA LYS A 393 -12.98 1.32 30.81
C LYS A 393 -12.34 0.04 31.35
N GLY A 394 -11.07 0.12 31.72
CA GLY A 394 -10.44 -0.89 32.56
C GLY A 394 -9.53 -0.28 33.61
N VAL A 395 -9.09 -1.09 34.56
CA VAL A 395 -8.08 -0.75 35.56
C VAL A 395 -7.04 -1.86 35.57
N LEU A 396 -5.78 -1.52 35.29
CA LEU A 396 -4.67 -2.47 35.32
C LEU A 396 -4.27 -2.84 36.76
N GLN A 397 -3.47 -3.89 36.93
CA GLN A 397 -3.07 -4.42 38.24
C GLN A 397 -2.23 -3.44 39.08
N ASP A 398 -1.63 -2.42 38.45
CA ASP A 398 -0.92 -1.30 39.08
C ASP A 398 -1.85 -0.14 39.50
N GLY A 399 -3.14 -0.23 39.21
CA GLY A 399 -4.15 0.80 39.45
C GLY A 399 -4.33 1.79 38.31
N LEU A 400 -3.64 1.64 37.18
CA LEU A 400 -3.75 2.57 36.04
C LEU A 400 -5.11 2.42 35.33
N GLU A 401 -5.89 3.49 35.29
CA GLU A 401 -7.13 3.54 34.51
C GLU A 401 -6.84 3.64 33.00
N ILE A 402 -7.46 2.76 32.23
CA ILE A 402 -7.26 2.61 30.77
C ILE A 402 -8.58 2.68 30.00
N ALA A 403 -8.50 3.10 28.74
CA ALA A 403 -9.57 2.98 27.75
C ALA A 403 -9.19 1.90 26.71
N VAL A 404 -10.06 0.92 26.53
CA VAL A 404 -9.80 -0.31 25.77
C VAL A 404 -10.71 -0.34 24.55
N LYS A 405 -10.18 -0.03 23.37
CA LYS A 405 -10.88 -0.06 22.08
C LYS A 405 -10.75 -1.47 21.49
N ARG A 406 -11.83 -2.26 21.53
CA ARG A 406 -11.88 -3.62 20.95
C ARG A 406 -12.46 -3.52 19.55
N LEU A 407 -11.63 -3.75 18.54
CA LEU A 407 -12.00 -3.58 17.13
C LEU A 407 -12.82 -4.78 16.64
N SER A 408 -13.71 -4.54 15.67
CA SER A 408 -14.63 -5.58 15.20
C SER A 408 -13.91 -6.72 14.47
N THR A 409 -14.20 -7.97 14.86
CA THR A 409 -13.58 -9.17 14.28
C THR A 409 -13.97 -9.38 12.82
N TYR A 410 -15.25 -9.16 12.48
CA TYR A 410 -15.82 -9.43 11.15
C TYR A 410 -15.65 -8.32 10.11
N SER A 411 -14.77 -7.33 10.32
CA SER A 411 -14.52 -6.28 9.31
C SER A 411 -13.04 -6.11 8.97
N GLY A 412 -12.71 -6.17 7.67
CA GLY A 412 -11.37 -5.81 7.17
C GLY A 412 -11.00 -4.33 7.40
N GLN A 413 -12.01 -3.48 7.66
CA GLN A 413 -11.84 -2.09 8.05
C GLN A 413 -11.14 -1.98 9.43
N GLY A 414 -11.54 -2.80 10.41
CA GLY A 414 -10.94 -2.81 11.76
C GLY A 414 -9.46 -3.21 11.79
N LEU A 415 -9.03 -4.15 10.94
CA LEU A 415 -7.60 -4.51 10.84
C LEU A 415 -6.75 -3.39 10.21
N ILE A 416 -7.31 -2.64 9.25
CA ILE A 416 -6.64 -1.47 8.65
C ILE A 416 -6.50 -0.36 9.70
N GLU A 417 -7.52 -0.13 10.51
CA GLU A 417 -7.50 0.86 11.60
C GLU A 417 -6.54 0.47 12.71
N PHE A 418 -6.51 -0.80 13.11
CA PHE A 418 -5.52 -1.35 14.05
C PHE A 418 -4.08 -1.06 13.59
N LYS A 419 -3.79 -1.37 12.32
CA LYS A 419 -2.47 -1.12 11.71
C LYS A 419 -2.17 0.38 11.64
N ASN A 420 -3.12 1.22 11.21
CA ASN A 420 -2.93 2.67 11.16
C ASN A 420 -2.66 3.27 12.56
N GLU A 421 -3.44 2.90 13.58
CA GLU A 421 -3.26 3.42 14.94
C GLU A 421 -1.91 2.97 15.55
N ILE A 422 -1.48 1.73 15.33
CA ILE A 422 -0.15 1.24 15.76
C ILE A 422 0.99 1.91 14.97
N GLU A 423 0.91 1.99 13.64
CA GLU A 423 2.01 2.52 12.83
C GLU A 423 2.18 4.03 12.96
N LEU A 424 1.08 4.76 13.27
CA LEU A 424 1.04 6.22 13.43
C LEU A 424 1.15 6.67 14.89
N ILE A 425 0.20 6.32 15.78
CA ILE A 425 0.10 6.92 17.13
C ILE A 425 1.29 6.56 18.00
N ALA A 426 1.84 5.34 17.88
CA ALA A 426 3.04 4.96 18.62
C ALA A 426 4.19 5.98 18.46
N LYS A 427 4.32 6.61 17.29
CA LYS A 427 5.40 7.57 16.99
C LYS A 427 5.01 9.02 17.30
N LEU A 428 3.91 9.24 18.01
CA LEU A 428 3.37 10.55 18.38
C LEU A 428 3.29 10.69 19.90
N GLN A 429 3.93 11.75 20.43
CA GLN A 429 3.90 12.10 21.85
C GLN A 429 3.75 13.62 21.95
N HIS A 430 2.57 14.08 22.35
CA HIS A 430 2.24 15.49 22.49
C HIS A 430 1.08 15.65 23.48
N ARG A 431 1.09 16.73 24.29
CA ARG A 431 0.13 16.91 25.40
C ARG A 431 -1.34 16.94 24.97
N ASN A 432 -1.60 17.38 23.72
CA ASN A 432 -2.94 17.48 23.14
C ASN A 432 -3.29 16.33 22.18
N LEU A 433 -2.65 15.17 22.28
CA LEU A 433 -3.02 13.93 21.59
C LEU A 433 -3.25 12.83 22.63
N VAL A 434 -4.25 11.96 22.42
CA VAL A 434 -4.51 10.83 23.34
C VAL A 434 -3.41 9.77 23.17
N ARG A 435 -2.72 9.46 24.26
CA ARG A 435 -1.60 8.52 24.27
C ARG A 435 -2.09 7.07 24.19
N LEU A 436 -1.69 6.37 23.13
CA LEU A 436 -1.67 4.90 23.10
C LEU A 436 -0.70 4.41 24.19
N LEU A 437 -1.15 3.50 25.05
CA LEU A 437 -0.34 2.87 26.10
C LEU A 437 0.19 1.50 25.66
N GLY A 438 -0.51 0.84 24.74
CA GLY A 438 -0.11 -0.43 24.17
C GLY A 438 -1.22 -1.08 23.37
N TRP A 439 -1.03 -2.35 23.04
CA TRP A 439 -1.92 -3.11 22.17
C TRP A 439 -1.94 -4.57 22.57
N CYS A 440 -2.95 -5.31 22.13
CA CYS A 440 -3.06 -6.75 22.28
C CYS A 440 -3.59 -7.34 20.97
N ILE A 441 -3.04 -8.49 20.58
CA ILE A 441 -3.58 -9.32 19.50
C ILE A 441 -3.50 -10.79 19.91
N GLN A 442 -4.61 -11.52 19.76
CA GLN A 442 -4.69 -12.94 20.10
C GLN A 442 -5.79 -13.61 19.29
N GLY A 443 -5.41 -14.36 18.23
CA GLY A 443 -6.37 -14.90 17.26
C GLY A 443 -7.16 -13.79 16.58
N GLU A 444 -8.49 -13.85 16.63
CA GLU A 444 -9.36 -12.80 16.10
C GLU A 444 -9.27 -11.47 16.86
N GLU A 445 -8.90 -11.48 18.15
CA GLU A 445 -8.96 -10.31 19.02
C GLU A 445 -7.93 -9.25 18.65
N LYS A 446 -8.38 -8.01 18.45
CA LYS A 446 -7.55 -6.85 18.05
C LYS A 446 -7.91 -5.67 18.94
N VAL A 447 -7.03 -5.33 19.88
CA VAL A 447 -7.36 -4.42 20.98
C VAL A 447 -6.29 -3.36 21.16
N LEU A 448 -6.72 -2.09 21.26
CA LEU A 448 -5.85 -0.95 21.50
C LEU A 448 -6.11 -0.38 22.90
N VAL A 449 -5.04 -0.13 23.64
CA VAL A 449 -5.07 0.32 25.04
C VAL A 449 -4.60 1.77 25.08
N TYR A 450 -5.47 2.67 25.52
CA TYR A 450 -5.26 4.11 25.62
C TYR A 450 -5.31 4.58 27.07
N GLU A 451 -4.77 5.78 27.34
CA GLU A 451 -5.02 6.47 28.60
C GLU A 451 -6.51 6.76 28.79
N PHE A 452 -7.04 6.58 30.00
CA PHE A 452 -8.43 6.90 30.29
C PHE A 452 -8.66 8.42 30.34
N MET A 453 -9.75 8.87 29.71
CA MET A 453 -10.11 10.29 29.58
C MET A 453 -11.39 10.57 30.40
N PRO A 454 -11.27 11.02 31.66
CA PRO A 454 -12.37 11.00 32.63
C PRO A 454 -13.54 11.94 32.26
N ASN A 455 -13.28 13.05 31.58
CA ASN A 455 -14.31 14.00 31.17
C ASN A 455 -14.95 13.66 29.81
N LYS A 456 -14.65 12.50 29.21
CA LYS A 456 -15.21 12.06 27.92
C LYS A 456 -14.85 13.01 26.76
N SER A 457 -15.69 13.08 25.74
CA SER A 457 -15.52 13.84 24.50
C SER A 457 -16.11 15.26 24.57
N LEU A 458 -15.68 16.16 23.69
CA LEU A 458 -16.13 17.56 23.66
C LEU A 458 -17.61 17.69 23.26
N ASP A 459 -18.09 16.82 22.36
CA ASP A 459 -19.50 16.75 21.92
C ASP A 459 -20.49 16.55 23.09
N PHE A 460 -20.10 15.76 24.11
CA PHE A 460 -20.84 15.51 25.34
C PHE A 460 -21.14 16.79 26.15
N PHE A 461 -20.36 17.86 25.95
CA PHE A 461 -20.60 19.18 26.53
C PHE A 461 -21.28 20.14 25.56
N ILE A 462 -20.79 20.27 24.32
CA ILE A 462 -21.23 21.34 23.41
C ILE A 462 -22.64 21.11 22.81
N PHE A 463 -23.17 19.89 22.86
CA PHE A 463 -24.54 19.59 22.42
C PHE A 463 -25.55 19.36 23.56
N ASP A 464 -25.09 19.31 24.82
CA ASP A 464 -25.95 19.25 26.00
C ASP A 464 -26.04 20.64 26.64
N LYS A 465 -27.19 21.31 26.51
CA LYS A 465 -27.42 22.68 27.03
C LYS A 465 -27.17 22.83 28.54
N THR A 466 -27.20 21.74 29.30
CA THR A 466 -26.90 21.72 30.73
C THR A 466 -25.39 21.71 30.99
N ARG A 467 -24.61 21.03 30.13
CA ARG A 467 -23.15 20.92 30.24
C ARG A 467 -22.40 22.01 29.48
N GLU A 468 -23.01 22.63 28.48
CA GLU A 468 -22.44 23.76 27.73
C GLU A 468 -22.06 24.94 28.66
N ALA A 469 -22.81 25.10 29.77
CA ALA A 469 -22.55 26.08 30.82
C ALA A 469 -21.28 25.81 31.65
N LEU A 470 -20.74 24.58 31.63
CA LEU A 470 -19.47 24.23 32.26
C LEU A 470 -18.27 24.73 31.42
N LEU A 471 -18.49 24.96 30.12
CA LEU A 471 -17.50 25.54 29.22
C LEU A 471 -17.67 27.07 29.21
N ASN A 472 -17.05 27.75 30.19
CA ASN A 472 -16.90 29.21 30.16
C ASN A 472 -16.01 29.65 28.97
N TRP A 473 -15.96 30.94 28.65
CA TRP A 473 -15.18 31.43 27.49
C TRP A 473 -13.68 31.10 27.57
N GLU A 474 -13.12 31.16 28.77
CA GLU A 474 -11.72 30.81 29.07
C GLU A 474 -11.42 29.34 28.73
N LYS A 475 -12.21 28.39 29.25
CA LYS A 475 -12.10 26.96 28.91
C LYS A 475 -12.37 26.68 27.43
N ARG A 476 -13.29 27.40 26.78
CA ARG A 476 -13.47 27.31 25.31
C ARG A 476 -12.20 27.75 24.56
N PHE A 477 -11.54 28.81 25.01
CA PHE A 477 -10.29 29.27 24.41
C PHE A 477 -9.14 28.28 24.61
N GLU A 478 -8.93 27.77 25.83
CA GLU A 478 -7.94 26.72 26.12
C GLU A 478 -8.16 25.47 25.25
N ILE A 479 -9.42 25.05 25.07
CA ILE A 479 -9.79 23.91 24.23
C ILE A 479 -9.46 24.19 22.74
N ILE A 480 -9.79 25.38 22.23
CA ILE A 480 -9.45 25.77 20.84
C ILE A 480 -7.94 25.82 20.64
N GLU A 481 -7.19 26.40 21.58
CA GLU A 481 -5.73 26.51 21.50
C GLU A 481 -5.07 25.12 21.55
N GLY A 482 -5.48 24.25 22.47
CA GLY A 482 -4.93 22.91 22.59
C GLY A 482 -5.22 22.02 21.37
N ILE A 483 -6.41 22.13 20.76
CA ILE A 483 -6.70 21.47 19.46
C ILE A 483 -5.76 22.03 18.37
N ALA A 484 -5.61 23.36 18.29
CA ALA A 484 -4.75 23.99 17.29
C ALA A 484 -3.27 23.59 17.45
N GLN A 485 -2.78 23.48 18.69
CA GLN A 485 -1.43 22.98 19.00
C GLN A 485 -1.27 21.50 18.62
N GLY A 486 -2.27 20.65 18.92
CA GLY A 486 -2.28 19.24 18.50
C GLY A 486 -2.21 19.07 16.97
N LEU A 487 -2.99 19.86 16.23
CA LEU A 487 -2.94 19.86 14.75
C LEU A 487 -1.63 20.45 14.21
N LEU A 488 -1.13 21.53 14.80
CA LEU A 488 0.16 22.12 14.42
C LEU A 488 1.31 21.11 14.61
N TYR A 489 1.29 20.36 15.71
CA TYR A 489 2.22 19.25 15.92
C TYR A 489 2.12 18.23 14.78
N LEU A 490 0.94 17.66 14.53
CA LEU A 490 0.71 16.68 13.45
C LEU A 490 1.09 17.17 12.05
N HIS A 491 0.93 18.47 11.78
CA HIS A 491 1.17 19.05 10.45
C HIS A 491 2.61 19.55 10.23
N LYS A 492 3.36 19.87 11.30
CA LYS A 492 4.66 20.59 11.22
C LYS A 492 5.78 20.08 12.14
N HIS A 493 5.49 19.45 13.27
CA HIS A 493 6.50 19.12 14.30
C HIS A 493 6.63 17.63 14.62
N SER A 494 5.65 16.79 14.26
CA SER A 494 5.83 15.34 14.17
C SER A 494 6.82 14.99 13.06
N ARG A 495 7.57 13.89 13.25
CA ARG A 495 8.58 13.39 12.28
C ARG A 495 8.02 13.19 10.86
N LEU A 496 6.73 12.90 10.75
CA LEU A 496 5.98 12.77 9.51
C LEU A 496 4.80 13.76 9.55
N ARG A 497 4.47 14.38 8.41
CA ARG A 497 3.23 15.17 8.28
C ARG A 497 2.06 14.20 8.30
N ILE A 498 1.17 14.31 9.28
CA ILE A 498 0.02 13.41 9.46
C ILE A 498 -1.26 14.24 9.40
N ILE A 499 -2.16 13.89 8.48
CA ILE A 499 -3.48 14.50 8.36
C ILE A 499 -4.50 13.54 8.99
N HIS A 500 -5.27 14.02 9.97
CA HIS A 500 -6.18 13.19 10.77
C HIS A 500 -7.37 12.64 9.96
N ARG A 501 -7.86 13.41 8.99
CA ARG A 501 -9.04 13.14 8.13
C ARG A 501 -10.39 12.91 8.84
N ASP A 502 -10.41 12.73 10.16
CA ASP A 502 -11.64 12.56 10.95
C ASP A 502 -11.61 13.36 12.27
N LEU A 503 -11.37 14.67 12.16
CA LEU A 503 -11.40 15.58 13.33
C LEU A 503 -12.82 16.13 13.52
N LYS A 504 -13.44 15.74 14.64
CA LYS A 504 -14.78 16.16 15.07
C LYS A 504 -14.84 16.26 16.60
N ALA A 505 -15.91 16.85 17.14
CA ALA A 505 -16.06 17.04 18.59
C ALA A 505 -16.14 15.73 19.40
N SER A 506 -16.57 14.60 18.82
CA SER A 506 -16.47 13.28 19.50
C SER A 506 -15.03 12.77 19.60
N ASN A 507 -14.15 13.21 18.68
CA ASN A 507 -12.76 12.77 18.54
C ASN A 507 -11.77 13.77 19.17
N VAL A 508 -12.29 14.67 20.01
CA VAL A 508 -11.52 15.47 20.98
C VAL A 508 -11.99 15.05 22.36
N LEU A 509 -11.14 14.34 23.09
CA LEU A 509 -11.38 13.91 24.47
C LEU A 509 -10.82 14.95 25.46
N LEU A 510 -11.38 14.99 26.66
CA LEU A 510 -11.05 15.94 27.72
C LEU A 510 -10.49 15.18 28.93
N ASP A 511 -9.30 15.58 29.37
CA ASP A 511 -8.67 14.99 30.56
C ASP A 511 -9.21 15.60 31.86
N SER A 512 -8.63 15.23 33.00
CA SER A 512 -9.03 15.69 34.34
C SER A 512 -9.00 17.21 34.53
N GLU A 513 -8.21 17.94 33.73
CA GLU A 513 -8.08 19.40 33.83
C GLU A 513 -8.97 20.15 32.80
N MET A 514 -9.79 19.38 32.08
CA MET A 514 -10.55 19.81 30.88
C MET A 514 -9.64 20.24 29.72
N SER A 515 -8.40 19.75 29.66
CA SER A 515 -7.51 20.00 28.51
C SER A 515 -7.87 19.07 27.34
N PRO A 516 -7.82 19.55 26.09
CA PRO A 516 -8.19 18.77 24.91
C PRO A 516 -7.09 17.82 24.46
N LYS A 517 -7.47 16.59 24.10
CA LYS A 517 -6.62 15.63 23.41
C LYS A 517 -7.33 15.05 22.20
N ILE A 518 -6.70 15.13 21.04
CA ILE A 518 -7.21 14.58 19.78
C ILE A 518 -7.02 13.05 19.78
N SER A 519 -8.03 12.30 19.35
CA SER A 519 -8.09 10.83 19.38
C SER A 519 -8.57 10.24 18.05
N ASP A 520 -8.46 8.91 17.90
CA ASP A 520 -9.11 8.11 16.84
C ASP A 520 -8.46 8.26 15.45
N PHE A 521 -7.18 7.88 15.36
CA PHE A 521 -6.35 8.00 14.15
C PHE A 521 -6.52 6.84 13.15
N GLY A 522 -7.52 5.96 13.31
CA GLY A 522 -7.77 4.85 12.37
C GLY A 522 -7.97 5.31 10.92
N LEU A 523 -8.44 6.55 10.73
CA LEU A 523 -8.57 7.21 9.43
C LEU A 523 -7.44 8.21 9.10
N ALA A 524 -6.39 8.36 9.92
CA ALA A 524 -5.30 9.29 9.62
C ALA A 524 -4.45 8.85 8.40
N ARG A 525 -3.59 9.74 7.88
CA ARG A 525 -2.68 9.46 6.74
C ARG A 525 -1.38 10.25 6.87
N ILE A 526 -0.25 9.59 6.61
CA ILE A 526 1.04 10.26 6.35
C ILE A 526 1.00 10.95 4.99
N PHE A 527 1.47 12.18 4.93
CA PHE A 527 1.73 12.93 3.70
C PHE A 527 3.24 13.08 3.50
N GLY A 528 3.72 12.89 2.27
CA GLY A 528 5.11 13.13 1.91
C GLY A 528 5.52 14.61 2.10
N PRO A 529 6.81 14.93 2.29
CA PRO A 529 7.24 16.31 2.53
C PRO A 529 6.82 17.29 1.43
N LYS A 530 6.85 16.84 0.17
CA LYS A 530 6.43 17.56 -1.04
C LYS A 530 4.91 17.46 -1.33
N GLU A 531 4.17 16.61 -0.63
CA GLU A 531 2.75 16.35 -0.88
C GLU A 531 1.90 17.47 -0.25
N LEU A 532 1.54 18.46 -1.08
CA LEU A 532 0.72 19.61 -0.68
C LEU A 532 -0.79 19.32 -0.75
N GLN A 533 -1.19 18.38 -1.60
CA GLN A 533 -2.57 17.92 -1.80
C GLN A 533 -2.54 16.42 -2.08
N ALA A 534 -3.54 15.70 -1.59
CA ALA A 534 -3.79 14.31 -1.92
C ALA A 534 -5.28 14.08 -2.15
N ASN A 535 -5.65 13.50 -3.29
CA ASN A 535 -7.03 13.14 -3.59
C ASN A 535 -7.33 11.74 -3.00
N THR A 536 -8.57 11.51 -2.56
CA THR A 536 -9.00 10.25 -1.93
C THR A 536 -10.22 9.67 -2.64
N ASN A 537 -10.08 8.49 -3.24
CA ASN A 537 -11.11 7.82 -4.06
C ASN A 537 -12.31 7.24 -3.25
N ARG A 538 -12.50 7.71 -2.01
CA ARG A 538 -13.57 7.39 -1.06
C ARG A 538 -13.68 8.59 -0.11
N VAL A 539 -14.89 9.08 0.13
CA VAL A 539 -15.14 10.05 1.21
C VAL A 539 -14.92 9.32 2.54
N VAL A 540 -14.06 9.88 3.39
CA VAL A 540 -13.71 9.38 4.73
C VAL A 540 -13.66 10.56 5.71
N GLY A 541 -13.90 10.28 6.98
CA GLY A 541 -14.30 11.28 7.96
C GLY A 541 -15.83 11.23 8.17
N THR A 542 -16.38 12.29 8.75
CA THR A 542 -17.82 12.49 9.04
C THR A 542 -18.21 13.95 8.87
#